data_AF-A0A212JJU1-F1
#
_entry.id   AF-A0A212JJU1-F1
#
_cell.length_a   1.000
_cell.length_b   1.000
_cell.length_c   1.000
_cell.angle_alpha   90.00
_cell.angle_beta   90.00
_cell.angle_gamma   90.00
#
_symmetry.space_group_name_H-M   'P 1'
#
loop_
_entity.id
_entity.type
_entity.pdbx_description
1 polymer ?
#
loop_
_entity_poly.entity_id
_entity_poly.type
_entity_poly.pdbx_seq_one_letter_code
_entity_poly.pdbx_strand_id
1 'polypeptide(L)' 'MECCFTCEEVAKRYSVKLTTVWDWIRKKKLPAIKTGKNYAIRPEDIEAFEQSRRTIS' A
#
# COMPACT_ATOMS: atom_id res chain seq x y z
N MET A 1 -6.70 -9.67 14.11
CA MET A 1 -7.28 -10.06 12.80
C MET A 1 -6.39 -9.47 11.73
N GLU A 2 -5.45 -10.25 11.22
CA GLU A 2 -4.40 -9.77 10.30
C GLU A 2 -4.91 -9.81 8.86
N CYS A 3 -5.70 -8.81 8.47
CA CYS A 3 -6.14 -8.64 7.09
C CYS A 3 -5.02 -7.98 6.27
N CYS A 4 -4.17 -8.79 5.64
CA CYS A 4 -3.24 -8.31 4.62
C CYS A 4 -4.03 -7.80 3.41
N PHE A 5 -3.75 -6.58 2.94
CA PHE A 5 -4.38 -6.02 1.75
C PHE A 5 -3.63 -6.44 0.48
N THR A 6 -4.36 -6.74 -0.59
CA THR A 6 -3.76 -6.88 -1.92
C THR A 6 -3.54 -5.52 -2.56
N CYS A 7 -2.68 -5.45 -3.57
CA CYS A 7 -2.50 -4.23 -4.37
C CYS A 7 -3.83 -3.73 -4.97
N GLU A 8 -4.75 -4.64 -5.28
CA GLU A 8 -6.07 -4.35 -5.83
C GLU A 8 -6.99 -3.70 -4.79
N GLU A 9 -7.00 -4.22 -3.55
CA GLU A 9 -7.75 -3.61 -2.45
C GLU A 9 -7.21 -2.23 -2.08
N VAL A 10 -5.89 -2.06 -2.04
CA VAL A 10 -5.27 -0.75 -1.81
C VAL A 10 -5.66 0.21 -2.93
N ALA A 11 -5.56 -0.22 -4.18
CA ALA A 11 -5.97 0.59 -5.33
C ALA A 11 -7.44 1.02 -5.23
N LYS A 12 -8.34 0.10 -4.87
CA LYS A 12 -9.77 0.36 -4.71
C LYS A 12 -10.06 1.29 -3.52
N ARG A 13 -9.36 1.10 -2.39
CA ARG A 13 -9.51 1.91 -1.18
C ARG A 13 -9.15 3.38 -1.41
N TYR A 14 -8.06 3.62 -2.14
CA TYR A 14 -7.63 4.99 -2.48
C TYR A 14 -8.22 5.50 -3.78
N SER A 15 -9.05 4.71 -4.47
CA SER A 15 -9.58 5.02 -5.81
C SER A 15 -8.47 5.43 -6.80
N VAL A 16 -7.32 4.75 -6.71
CA VAL A 16 -6.17 4.94 -7.60
C VAL A 16 -6.00 3.75 -8.54
N LYS A 17 -5.27 3.96 -9.64
CA LYS A 17 -4.91 2.86 -10.54
C LYS A 17 -3.92 1.92 -9.87
N LEU A 18 -4.01 0.62 -10.18
CA LEU A 18 -3.00 -0.39 -9.82
C LEU A 18 -1.58 0.10 -10.15
N THR A 19 -1.38 0.70 -11.34
CA THR A 19 -0.10 1.27 -11.77
C THR A 19 0.47 2.29 -10.78
N THR A 20 -0.37 3.07 -10.11
CA THR A 20 0.02 4.03 -9.07
C THR A 20 0.48 3.32 -7.80
N VAL A 21 -0.20 2.24 -7.40
CA VAL A 21 0.21 1.41 -6.26
C VAL A 21 1.56 0.75 -6.56
N TRP A 22 1.75 0.24 -7.77
CA TRP A 22 3.04 -0.29 -8.24
C TRP A 22 4.14 0.78 -8.25
N ASP A 23 3.84 2.03 -8.62
CA ASP A 23 4.78 3.15 -8.54
C ASP A 23 5.17 3.45 -7.08
N TRP A 24 4.24 3.35 -6.14
CA TRP A 24 4.54 3.51 -4.71
C TRP A 24 5.45 2.41 -4.18
N ILE A 25 5.23 1.16 -4.60
CA ILE A 25 6.10 0.03 -4.25
C ILE A 25 7.49 0.23 -4.88
N ARG A 26 7.57 0.61 -6.16
CA ARG A 26 8.83 0.90 -6.86
C ARG A 26 9.63 2.03 -6.22
N LYS A 27 8.94 3.10 -5.79
CA LYS A 27 9.55 4.25 -5.10
C LYS A 27 9.84 3.98 -3.62
N LYS A 28 9.65 2.74 -3.14
CA LYS A 28 9.78 2.34 -1.72
C LYS A 28 8.97 3.23 -0.76
N LYS A 29 7.88 3.82 -1.27
CA LYS A 29 6.98 4.66 -0.47
C LYS A 29 5.97 3.80 0.29
N LEU A 30 5.55 2.69 -0.29
CA LEU A 30 4.62 1.74 0.31
C LEU A 30 5.36 0.41 0.49
N PRO A 31 5.64 -0.03 1.72
CA PRO A 31 6.20 -1.35 1.96
C PRO A 31 5.21 -2.41 1.50
N ALA A 32 5.67 -3.36 0.70
CA ALA A 32 4.86 -4.47 0.24
C ALA A 32 5.65 -5.77 0.44
N ILE A 33 4.97 -6.75 1.02
CA ILE A 33 5.50 -8.10 1.22
C ILE A 33 5.20 -8.90 -0.04
N LYS A 34 6.25 -9.36 -0.70
CA LYS A 34 6.12 -10.24 -1.86
C LYS A 34 5.73 -11.64 -1.39
N THR A 35 4.47 -12.02 -1.58
CA THR A 35 3.99 -13.39 -1.38
C THR A 35 3.97 -14.11 -2.73
N GLY A 36 5.13 -14.68 -3.10
CA GLY A 36 5.31 -15.38 -4.38
C GLY A 36 5.18 -14.46 -5.61
N LYS A 37 4.09 -14.61 -6.38
CA LYS A 37 3.78 -13.78 -7.55
C LYS A 37 2.92 -12.55 -7.21
N ASN A 38 2.37 -12.49 -6.00
CA ASN A 38 1.52 -11.40 -5.56
C ASN A 38 2.24 -10.54 -4.51
N TYR A 39 1.75 -9.32 -4.34
CA TYR A 39 2.20 -8.39 -3.31
C TYR A 39 1.07 -8.21 -2.30
N ALA A 40 1.39 -8.43 -1.04
CA ALA A 40 0.52 -8.21 0.10
C ALA A 40 1.06 -7.03 0.92
N ILE A 41 0.20 -6.12 1.29
CA ILE A 41 0.51 -4.93 2.07
C ILE A 41 -0.12 -5.09 3.44
N ARG A 42 0.65 -4.92 4.52
CA ARG A 42 0.07 -5.00 5.86
C ARG A 42 -0.74 -3.72 6.14
N PRO A 43 -1.79 -3.82 6.98
CA PRO A 43 -2.51 -2.64 7.44
C PRO A 43 -1.57 -1.64 8.13
N GLU A 44 -0.58 -2.13 8.87
CA GLU A 44 0.42 -1.30 9.55
C GLU A 44 1.27 -0.46 8.58
N ASP A 45 1.62 -1.02 7.41
CA ASP A 45 2.35 -0.31 6.34
C ASP A 45 1.48 0.79 5.70
N ILE A 46 0.17 0.53 5.56
CA ILE A 46 -0.82 1.49 5.07
C ILE A 46 -0.96 2.65 6.08
N GLU A 47 -1.08 2.34 7.36
CA GLU A 47 -1.18 3.35 8.42
C GLU A 47 0.10 4.19 8.51
N ALA A 48 1.28 3.57 8.40
CA ALA A 48 2.56 4.27 8.35
C ALA A 48 2.66 5.19 7.12
N PHE A 49 2.15 4.74 5.98
CA PHE A 49 2.09 5.53 4.75
C PHE A 49 1.14 6.73 4.88
N GLU A 50 -0.02 6.55 5.49
CA GLU A 50 -0.97 7.62 5.77
C GLU A 50 -0.36 8.62 6.76
N GLN A 51 0.29 8.17 7.83
CA GLN A 51 0.97 9.03 8.79
C GLN A 51 2.13 9.81 8.17
N SER A 52 2.96 9.17 7.34
CA SER A 52 4.08 9.84 6.66
C SER A 52 3.62 10.90 5.66
N ARG A 53 2.41 10.76 5.10
CA ARG A 53 1.82 11.71 4.15
C ARG A 53 0.82 12.70 4.77
N ARG A 54 0.47 12.57 6.05
CA ARG A 54 -0.26 13.62 6.77
C ARG A 54 0.65 14.82 6.92
N THR A 55 0.57 15.76 5.98
CA THR A 55 0.92 17.15 6.23
C THR A 55 -0.09 17.70 7.22
N ILE A 56 0.25 17.62 8.51
CA ILE A 56 -0.38 18.43 9.55
C ILE A 56 0.06 19.87 9.24
N SER A 57 -0.86 20.69 8.75
CA SER A 57 -0.67 22.14 8.66
C SER A 57 -1.33 22.83 9.83
#